data_AF-A0A4R3MDG5-F1
#
_entry.id   AF-A0A4R3MDG5-F1
#
_cell.length_a   1.000
_cell.length_b   1.000
_cell.length_c   1.000
_cell.angle_alpha   90.00
_cell.angle_beta   90.00
_cell.angle_gamma   90.00
#
_symmetry.space_group_name_H-M   'P 1'
#
loop_
_entity.id
_entity.type
_entity.pdbx_description
1 polymer ?
#
loop_
_entity_poly.entity_id
_entity_poly.type
_entity_poly.pdbx_seq_one_letter_code
_entity_poly.pdbx_strand_id
1 'polypeptide(L)' 'MALTDTAIRQAKPRDKPYKLADEKGMFLLMHPNGGNIGG' A
#
# COMPACT_ATOMS: atom_id res chain seq x y z
N MET A 1 4.38 4.94 -13.74
CA MET A 1 3.94 6.03 -12.87
C MET A 1 4.56 5.91 -11.50
N ALA A 2 4.84 7.04 -10.86
CA ALA A 2 5.20 7.09 -9.44
C ALA A 2 3.96 6.81 -8.57
N LEU A 3 4.17 6.24 -7.38
CA LEU A 3 3.14 6.20 -6.34
C LEU A 3 2.76 7.63 -5.97
N THR A 4 1.46 7.92 -5.98
CA THR A 4 0.90 9.21 -5.57
C THR A 4 0.16 9.06 -4.26
N ASP A 5 0.14 10.14 -3.46
CA ASP A 5 -0.66 10.20 -2.24
C ASP A 5 -2.13 9.83 -2.50
N THR A 6 -2.69 10.28 -3.62
CA THR A 6 -4.05 9.92 -4.06
C THR A 6 -4.22 8.42 -4.27
N ALA A 7 -3.29 7.76 -4.99
CA ALA A 7 -3.37 6.33 -5.25
C ALA A 7 -3.26 5.50 -3.96
N ILE A 8 -2.46 5.96 -3.00
CA ILE A 8 -2.30 5.32 -1.69
C ILE A 8 -3.58 5.47 -0.86
N ARG A 9 -4.18 6.66 -0.80
CA ARG A 9 -5.42 6.90 -0.05
C ARG A 9 -6.63 6.17 -0.64
N GLN A 10 -6.62 5.95 -1.96
CA GLN A 10 -7.67 5.19 -2.66
C GLN A 10 -7.44 3.68 -2.66
N ALA A 11 -6.30 3.21 -2.13
CA ALA A 11 -5.97 1.80 -2.07
C ALA A 11 -7.02 1.04 -1.24
N LYS A 12 -7.71 0.08 -1.87
CA LYS A 12 -8.77 -0.68 -1.21
C LYS A 12 -8.17 -1.71 -0.23
N PRO A 13 -8.74 -1.85 0.98
CA PRO A 13 -8.42 -2.97 1.85
C PRO A 13 -8.64 -4.30 1.11
N ARG A 14 -7.75 -5.26 1.39
CA ARG A 14 -7.88 -6.64 0.90
C ARG A 14 -7.66 -7.60 2.05
N ASP A 15 -8.14 -8.83 1.91
CA ASP A 15 -8.01 -9.87 2.95
C ASP A 15 -6.56 -10.33 3.14
N LYS A 16 -5.70 -10.11 2.15
CA LYS A 16 -4.28 -10.50 2.17
C LYS A 16 -3.39 -9.31 1.82
N PRO A 17 -2.17 -9.27 2.38
CA PRO A 17 -1.20 -8.25 2.01
C PRO A 17 -0.94 -8.24 0.50
N TYR A 18 -0.82 -7.05 -0.09
CA TYR A 18 -0.55 -6.90 -1.51
C TYR A 18 0.42 -5.76 -1.79
N LYS A 19 1.15 -5.85 -2.91
CA LYS A 19 2.10 -4.82 -3.33
C LYS A 19 1.40 -3.78 -4.20
N LEU A 20 1.62 -2.51 -3.88
CA LEU A 20 1.34 -1.38 -4.75
C LEU A 20 2.69 -0.85 -5.27
N ALA A 21 3.06 -1.23 -6.48
CA ALA A 21 4.37 -0.93 -7.07
C ALA A 21 4.32 0.32 -7.99
N ASP A 22 5.43 1.05 -8.05
CA ASP A 22 5.69 2.03 -9.10
C ASP A 22 6.48 1.43 -10.27
N GLU A 23 6.69 2.25 -11.30
CA GLU A 23 7.45 1.85 -12.49
C GLU A 23 8.97 1.76 -12.28
N LYS A 24 9.49 2.26 -11.15
CA LYS A 24 10.92 2.32 -10.84
C LYS A 24 11.37 1.18 -9.94
N GLY A 25 10.47 0.23 -9.63
CA GLY A 25 10.74 -0.94 -8.80
C GLY A 25 10.54 -0.72 -7.31
N MET A 26 10.07 0.46 -6.88
CA MET A 26 9.65 0.71 -5.50
C MET A 26 8.22 0.18 -5.31
N PHE A 27 7.91 -0.33 -4.12
CA PHE A 27 6.55 -0.74 -3.80
C PHE A 27 6.20 -0.44 -2.34
N LEU A 28 4.91 -0.25 -2.08
CA LEU A 28 4.32 -0.28 -0.74
C LEU A 28 3.66 -1.64 -0.51
N LEU A 29 3.87 -2.21 0.67
CA LEU A 29 3.17 -3.40 1.11
C LEU A 29 1.93 -2.97 1.88
N MET A 30 0.76 -3.13 1.27
CA MET A 30 -0.53 -2.82 1.88
C MET A 30 -0.99 -4.00 2.72
N HIS A 31 -1.24 -3.78 4.01
CA HIS A 31 -1.79 -4.78 4.91
C HIS A 31 -3.32 -4.61 5.07
N PRO A 32 -4.07 -5.70 5.29
CA PRO A 32 -5.46 -5.60 5.75
C PRO A 32 -5.52 -4.73 7.02
N ASN A 33 -6.53 -3.87 7.13
CA ASN A 33 -6.68 -2.91 8.23
C ASN A 33 -6.40 -3.56 9.60
N GLY A 34 -5.25 -3.21 10.20
CA GLY A 34 -4.74 -3.89 11.40
C GLY A 34 -3.21 -3.96 11.51
N GLY A 35 -2.45 -3.26 10.65
CA GLY A 35 -1.02 -3.05 10.87
C GLY A 35 -0.81 -2.33 12.20
N ASN A 36 -0.55 -3.09 13.25
CA ASN A 36 -0.33 -2.61 14.60
C ASN A 36 0.89 -1.68 14.58
N ILE A 37 0.65 -0.37 14.58
CA ILE A 37 1.68 0.63 14.87
C ILE A 37 1.84 0.61 16.39
N GLY A 38 2.54 -0.41 16.89
CA GLY A 38 3.04 -0.42 18.26
C GLY A 38 4.12 0.65 18.37
N GLY A 39 3.91 1.60 19.28
CA GLY A 39 4.89 2.62 19.65
C GLY A 39 6.05 2.06 20.46
#